data_AF-A0A2S2PJT9-F1
#
_entry.id   AF-A0A2S2PJT9-F1
#
_cell.length_a   1.000
_cell.length_b   1.000
_cell.length_c   1.000
_cell.angle_alpha   90.00
_cell.angle_beta   90.00
_cell.angle_gamma   90.00
#
_symmetry.space_group_name_H-M   'P 1'
#
loop_
_entity.id
_entity.type
_entity.pdbx_description
1 polymer ?
#
loop_
_entity_poly.entity_id
_entity_poly.type
_entity_poly.pdbx_seq_one_letter_code
_entity_poly.pdbx_strand_id
1 'polypeptide(L)'
;MYKAHHSIVCMFVKMENPLTADLYNSLDQFLGTKLYLLSEKMKNTVEKTLASKLYTERPAKFVYFNAMNLAIKNSIKYSNSIATPNRPSEFNLSPDALRVLVDISSQQSCMHPTYSVMIKTSNDNWVAGRLCNSREIYIVLNQKLTKLYDVDSEIQSLCAQEFGTIFFYD
;
A
#
# COMPACT_ATOMS: atom_id res chain seq x y z
N MET A 1 19.47 -25.14 -18.73
CA MET A 1 18.62 -24.46 -17.74
C MET A 1 18.65 -25.29 -16.47
N TYR A 2 19.06 -24.70 -15.34
CA TYR A 2 19.22 -25.42 -14.07
C TYR A 2 18.12 -24.98 -13.10
N LYS A 3 17.39 -25.92 -12.52
CA LYS A 3 16.25 -25.65 -11.64
C LYS A 3 16.60 -26.07 -10.21
N ALA A 4 16.48 -25.14 -9.28
CA ALA A 4 16.67 -25.40 -7.84
C ALA A 4 15.47 -24.83 -7.07
N HIS A 5 14.59 -25.70 -6.56
CA HIS A 5 13.38 -25.35 -5.82
C HIS A 5 12.57 -24.19 -6.43
N HIS A 6 12.72 -22.97 -5.90
CA HIS A 6 11.97 -21.76 -6.28
C HIS A 6 12.76 -20.86 -7.25
N SER A 7 13.87 -21.33 -7.79
CA SER A 7 14.79 -20.55 -8.60
C SER A 7 15.17 -21.30 -9.88
N ILE A 8 15.27 -20.56 -10.97
CA ILE A 8 15.72 -21.07 -12.28
C ILE A 8 16.94 -20.25 -12.69
N VAL A 9 18.01 -20.95 -13.04
CA VAL A 9 19.24 -20.34 -13.55
C VAL A 9 19.42 -20.73 -15.02
N CYS A 10 19.48 -19.70 -15.85
CA CYS A 10 19.79 -19.83 -17.27
C CYS A 10 21.27 -19.49 -17.49
N MET A 11 22.00 -20.41 -18.11
CA MET A 11 23.42 -20.24 -18.43
C MET A 11 23.59 -20.39 -19.93
N PHE A 12 24.41 -19.53 -20.51
CA PHE A 12 24.75 -19.56 -21.93
C PHE A 12 26.11 -20.20 -22.11
N VAL A 13 26.19 -21.20 -22.98
CA VAL A 13 27.44 -21.91 -23.30
C VAL A 13 27.81 -21.57 -24.74
N LYS A 14 29.09 -21.25 -24.97
CA LYS A 14 29.61 -21.01 -26.33
C LYS A 14 29.53 -22.29 -27.16
N MET A 15 29.18 -22.15 -28.43
CA MET A 15 28.92 -23.26 -29.36
C MET A 15 30.12 -24.19 -29.57
N GLU A 16 31.33 -23.68 -29.35
CA GLU A 16 32.61 -24.40 -29.49
C GLU A 16 32.84 -25.45 -28.39
N ASN A 17 32.08 -25.40 -27.29
CA ASN A 17 32.23 -26.33 -26.17
C ASN A 17 31.16 -27.44 -26.26
N PRO A 18 31.55 -28.72 -26.48
CA PRO A 18 30.59 -29.81 -26.49
C PRO A 18 29.96 -29.99 -25.11
N LEU A 19 28.64 -30.17 -25.10
CA LEU A 19 27.87 -30.46 -23.89
C LEU A 19 28.03 -31.94 -23.53
N THR A 20 28.99 -32.26 -22.66
CA THR A 20 29.28 -33.62 -22.21
C THR A 20 28.59 -33.95 -20.88
N ALA A 21 28.38 -35.24 -20.61
CA ALA A 21 27.82 -35.72 -19.34
C ALA A 21 28.67 -35.28 -18.13
N ASP A 22 30.00 -35.27 -18.28
CA ASP A 22 30.93 -34.85 -17.23
C ASP A 22 30.78 -33.36 -16.89
N LEU A 23 30.54 -32.52 -17.91
CA LEU A 23 30.26 -31.10 -17.69
C LEU A 23 28.97 -30.94 -16.88
N TYR A 24 27.90 -31.66 -17.21
CA TYR A 24 26.65 -31.60 -16.45
C TYR A 24 26.83 -32.06 -15.00
N ASN A 25 27.57 -33.15 -14.77
CA ASN A 25 27.84 -33.67 -13.43
C ASN A 25 28.68 -32.69 -12.59
N SER A 26 29.72 -32.09 -13.18
CA SER A 26 30.54 -31.07 -12.51
C SER A 26 29.71 -29.83 -12.17
N LEU A 27 28.85 -29.41 -13.11
CA LEU A 27 27.97 -28.27 -12.93
C LEU A 27 26.93 -28.52 -11.82
N ASP A 28 26.35 -29.72 -11.77
CA ASP A 28 25.38 -30.11 -10.75
C ASP A 28 26.02 -30.19 -9.36
N GLN A 29 27.21 -30.79 -9.26
CA GLN A 29 27.97 -30.86 -8.01
C GLN A 29 28.36 -29.48 -7.47
N PHE A 30 28.67 -28.54 -8.37
CA PHE A 30 29.01 -27.16 -7.99
C PHE A 30 27.77 -26.32 -7.65
N LEU A 31 26.72 -26.40 -8.45
CA LEU A 31 25.55 -25.52 -8.36
C LEU A 31 24.49 -26.00 -7.38
N GLY A 32 24.30 -27.31 -7.19
CA GLY A 32 23.18 -27.87 -6.45
C GLY A 32 23.04 -27.28 -5.04
N THR A 33 24.04 -27.48 -4.18
CA THR A 33 24.02 -26.98 -2.81
C THR A 33 24.03 -25.46 -2.73
N LYS A 34 24.77 -24.79 -3.63
CA LYS A 34 24.89 -23.32 -3.61
C LYS A 34 23.58 -22.63 -4.00
N LEU A 35 22.91 -23.12 -5.04
CA LEU A 35 21.63 -22.57 -5.48
C LEU A 35 20.50 -22.91 -4.51
N TYR A 36 20.54 -24.09 -3.89
CA TYR A 36 19.60 -24.41 -2.81
C TYR A 36 19.67 -23.38 -1.68
N LEU A 37 20.87 -23.15 -1.13
CA LEU A 37 21.08 -22.18 -0.05
C LEU A 37 20.70 -20.75 -0.45
N LEU A 38 21.03 -20.36 -1.68
CA LEU A 38 20.65 -19.05 -2.21
C LEU A 38 19.13 -18.91 -2.35
N SER A 39 18.45 -19.92 -2.89
CA SER A 39 17.00 -19.94 -3.06
C SER A 39 16.27 -19.84 -1.71
N GLU A 40 16.74 -20.59 -0.71
CA GLU A 40 16.19 -20.54 0.64
C GLU A 40 16.39 -19.16 1.30
N LYS A 41 17.58 -18.57 1.16
CA LYS A 41 17.87 -17.22 1.66
C LYS A 41 16.99 -16.17 1.00
N MET A 42 16.83 -16.23 -0.33
CA MET A 42 15.97 -15.32 -1.08
C MET A 42 14.51 -15.45 -0.64
N LYS A 43 14.01 -16.68 -0.48
CA LYS A 43 12.64 -16.93 0.01
C LYS A 43 12.42 -16.25 1.35
N ASN A 44 13.30 -16.49 2.32
CA ASN A 44 13.19 -15.91 3.67
C ASN A 44 13.26 -14.38 3.64
N THR A 45 14.09 -13.79 2.79
CA THR A 45 14.15 -12.32 2.63
C THR A 45 12.89 -11.76 2.00
N VAL A 46 12.35 -12.42 0.97
CA VAL A 46 11.11 -12.00 0.30
C VAL A 46 9.92 -12.13 1.24
N GLU A 47 9.78 -13.25 1.94
CA GLU A 47 8.72 -13.47 2.94
C GLU A 47 8.80 -12.44 4.07
N LYS A 48 10.00 -12.15 4.61
CA LYS A 48 10.20 -11.09 5.61
C LYS A 48 9.88 -9.70 5.08
N THR A 49 10.19 -9.42 3.81
CA THR A 49 9.90 -8.12 3.17
C THR A 49 8.41 -7.96 2.88
N LEU A 50 7.72 -9.03 2.49
CA LEU A 50 6.28 -9.02 2.29
C LEU A 50 5.54 -8.88 3.61
N ALA A 51 5.96 -9.63 4.64
CA ALA A 51 5.43 -9.52 5.99
C ALA A 51 5.64 -8.10 6.54
N SER A 52 6.85 -7.52 6.40
CA SER A 52 7.10 -6.15 6.87
C SER A 52 6.28 -5.11 6.08
N LYS A 53 6.10 -5.25 4.76
CA LYS A 53 5.20 -4.37 3.98
C LYS A 53 3.75 -4.43 4.46
N LEU A 54 3.25 -5.62 4.83
CA LEU A 54 1.91 -5.80 5.41
C LEU A 54 1.70 -5.08 6.75
N TYR A 55 2.78 -4.82 7.50
CA TYR A 55 2.79 -4.08 8.78
C TYR A 55 3.16 -2.60 8.64
N THR A 56 3.82 -2.19 7.56
CA THR A 56 4.35 -0.81 7.41
C THR A 56 3.50 0.08 6.49
N GLU A 57 2.63 -0.50 5.65
CA GLU A 57 1.57 0.29 5.02
C GLU A 57 0.57 0.69 6.11
N ARG A 58 0.51 1.99 6.45
CA ARG A 58 -0.64 2.51 7.21
C ARG A 58 -1.91 2.04 6.47
N PRO A 59 -2.83 1.31 7.12
CA PRO A 59 -4.03 0.80 6.47
C PRO A 59 -4.96 1.93 6.00
N ALA A 60 -4.74 3.14 6.54
CA ALA A 60 -5.49 4.35 6.27
C ALA A 60 -4.64 5.39 5.54
N LYS A 61 -5.17 5.88 4.41
CA LYS A 61 -4.72 7.10 3.75
C LYS A 61 -5.74 8.20 4.02
N PHE A 62 -5.29 9.40 4.36
CA PHE A 62 -6.18 10.53 4.61
C PHE A 62 -5.68 11.85 4.04
N VAL A 63 -6.64 12.77 3.84
CA VAL A 63 -6.45 14.19 3.56
C VAL A 63 -7.35 14.99 4.49
N TYR A 64 -6.80 15.99 5.14
CA TYR A 64 -7.48 16.91 6.03
C TYR A 64 -7.35 18.33 5.53
N PHE A 65 -8.42 19.10 5.65
CA PHE A 65 -8.47 20.52 5.34
C PHE A 65 -9.19 21.29 6.45
N ASN A 66 -8.62 22.41 6.88
CA ASN A 66 -9.27 23.34 7.78
C ASN A 66 -9.57 24.64 7.04
N ALA A 67 -10.84 24.89 6.74
CA ALA A 67 -11.22 26.07 5.98
C ALA A 67 -10.97 27.38 6.74
N MET A 68 -10.95 27.35 8.09
CA MET A 68 -10.74 28.58 8.89
C MET A 68 -9.33 29.15 8.77
N ASN A 69 -8.31 28.31 8.60
CA ASN A 69 -6.92 28.74 8.50
C ASN A 69 -6.19 28.20 7.26
N LEU A 70 -6.93 27.60 6.32
CA LEU A 70 -6.44 27.01 5.08
C LEU A 70 -5.36 25.93 5.29
N ALA A 71 -5.30 25.31 6.48
CA ALA A 71 -4.31 24.29 6.77
C ALA A 71 -4.67 22.97 6.09
N ILE A 72 -3.68 22.35 5.45
CA ILE A 72 -3.78 21.02 4.84
C ILE A 72 -2.83 20.07 5.56
N LYS A 73 -3.33 18.88 5.91
CA LYS A 73 -2.51 17.77 6.43
C LYS A 73 -2.90 16.51 5.67
N ASN A 74 -1.95 15.69 5.27
CA ASN A 74 -2.26 14.44 4.59
C ASN A 74 -1.27 13.34 4.98
N SER A 75 -1.64 12.11 4.66
CA SER A 75 -0.81 10.91 4.87
C SER A 75 0.24 10.67 3.77
N ILE A 76 0.30 11.54 2.75
CA ILE A 76 1.21 11.38 1.60
C ILE A 76 2.61 11.77 2.07
N LYS A 77 3.51 10.78 2.13
CA LYS A 77 4.93 11.06 2.30
C LYS A 77 5.48 11.50 0.95
N TYR A 78 5.90 12.75 0.84
CA TYR A 78 6.79 13.14 -0.26
C TYR A 78 8.14 12.47 0.01
N SER A 79 8.49 11.47 -0.79
CA SER A 79 9.85 10.95 -0.81
C SER A 79 10.77 12.09 -1.25
N ASN A 80 11.71 12.49 -0.38
CA ASN A 80 12.74 13.49 -0.68
C ASN A 80 13.75 13.06 -1.76
N SER A 81 13.48 11.99 -2.53
CA SER A 81 14.26 11.71 -3.74
C SER A 81 13.75 12.58 -4.88
N ILE A 82 14.56 13.58 -5.26
CA ILE A 82 14.56 14.34 -6.52
C ILE A 82 13.46 13.86 -7.48
N ALA A 83 12.48 14.74 -7.71
CA ALA A 83 11.37 14.57 -8.64
C ALA A 83 11.86 13.99 -9.97
N THR A 84 11.74 12.68 -10.12
CA THR A 84 11.81 12.00 -11.40
C THR A 84 10.37 11.95 -11.91
N PRO A 85 10.07 12.50 -13.10
CA PRO A 85 8.69 12.70 -13.58
C PRO A 85 7.91 11.39 -13.84
N ASN A 86 8.52 10.23 -13.60
CA ASN A 86 7.98 8.91 -13.92
C ASN A 86 7.77 8.00 -12.69
N ARG A 87 7.84 8.53 -11.46
CA ARG A 87 7.46 7.74 -10.28
C ARG A 87 6.01 8.02 -9.91
N PRO A 88 5.12 7.00 -9.91
CA PRO A 88 3.77 7.17 -9.42
C PRO A 88 3.85 7.64 -7.97
N SER A 89 3.15 8.72 -7.64
CA SER A 89 2.99 9.19 -6.26
C SER A 89 2.64 8.00 -5.36
N GLU A 90 3.26 7.89 -4.18
CA GLU A 90 3.00 6.80 -3.22
C GLU A 90 1.53 6.75 -2.75
N PHE A 91 0.72 7.73 -3.15
CA PHE A 91 -0.73 7.74 -3.09
C PHE A 91 -1.37 6.79 -4.13
N ASN A 92 -1.04 5.50 -4.06
CA ASN A 92 -1.70 4.44 -4.81
C ASN A 92 -3.12 4.21 -4.25
N LEU A 93 -4.11 4.99 -4.68
CA LEU A 93 -5.53 4.71 -4.45
C LEU A 93 -6.11 3.99 -5.66
N SER A 94 -7.10 3.12 -5.42
CA SER A 94 -7.86 2.57 -6.54
C SER A 94 -8.64 3.71 -7.23
N PRO A 95 -8.80 3.67 -8.56
CA PRO A 95 -9.60 4.64 -9.30
C PRO A 95 -11.03 4.79 -8.74
N ASP A 96 -11.61 3.68 -8.27
CA ASP A 96 -12.95 3.68 -7.68
C ASP A 96 -12.99 4.44 -6.35
N ALA A 97 -11.98 4.29 -5.49
CA ALA A 97 -11.91 5.05 -4.24
C ALA A 97 -11.72 6.55 -4.50
N LEU A 98 -10.92 6.92 -5.50
CA LEU A 98 -10.75 8.30 -5.94
C LEU A 98 -12.06 8.91 -6.46
N ARG A 99 -12.83 8.17 -7.26
CA ARG A 99 -14.13 8.64 -7.75
C ARG A 99 -15.08 8.93 -6.59
N VAL A 100 -15.22 7.98 -5.66
CA VAL A 100 -16.07 8.17 -4.47
C VAL A 100 -15.62 9.36 -3.62
N LEU A 101 -14.31 9.57 -3.45
CA LEU A 101 -13.79 10.74 -2.75
C LEU A 101 -14.23 12.07 -3.39
N VAL A 102 -14.16 12.15 -4.73
CA VAL A 102 -14.58 13.33 -5.49
C VAL A 102 -16.10 13.52 -5.40
N ASP A 103 -16.87 12.44 -5.45
CA ASP A 103 -18.32 12.50 -5.31
C ASP A 103 -18.70 13.06 -3.93
N ILE A 104 -18.06 12.56 -2.86
CA ILE A 104 -18.29 13.07 -1.48
C ILE A 104 -17.90 14.55 -1.38
N SER A 105 -16.73 14.95 -1.88
CA SER A 105 -16.28 16.35 -1.77
C SER A 105 -17.15 17.32 -2.57
N SER A 106 -17.65 16.90 -3.73
CA SER A 106 -18.55 17.73 -4.55
C SER A 106 -19.90 18.01 -3.88
N GLN A 107 -20.38 17.08 -3.05
CA GLN A 107 -21.66 17.18 -2.33
C GLN A 107 -21.57 18.00 -1.04
N GLN A 108 -20.38 18.40 -0.62
CA GLN A 108 -20.14 19.12 0.63
C GLN A 108 -20.95 20.42 0.74
N SER A 109 -21.07 21.18 -0.36
CA SER A 109 -21.83 22.43 -0.41
C SER A 109 -23.33 22.28 -0.14
N CYS A 110 -23.86 21.05 -0.29
CA CYS A 110 -25.27 20.72 -0.12
C CYS A 110 -25.56 20.04 1.24
N MET A 111 -24.53 19.77 2.05
CA MET A 111 -24.63 19.02 3.29
C MET A 111 -24.77 19.95 4.52
N HIS A 112 -25.32 19.41 5.61
CA HIS A 112 -25.42 20.10 6.91
C HIS A 112 -24.03 20.60 7.38
N PRO A 113 -23.96 21.61 8.28
CA PRO A 113 -22.72 22.11 8.89
C PRO A 113 -21.82 21.03 9.53
N THR A 114 -22.40 19.86 9.80
CA THR A 114 -21.70 18.65 10.21
C THR A 114 -22.22 17.47 9.37
N TYR A 115 -21.32 16.66 8.80
CA TYR A 115 -21.70 15.39 8.18
C TYR A 115 -20.64 14.31 8.41
N SER A 116 -21.09 13.06 8.35
CA SER A 116 -20.23 11.87 8.35
C SER A 116 -20.83 10.89 7.35
N VAL A 117 -20.04 10.52 6.34
CA VAL A 117 -20.42 9.55 5.32
C VAL A 117 -19.35 8.49 5.20
N MET A 118 -19.77 7.25 4.99
CA MET A 118 -18.88 6.11 4.81
C MET A 118 -19.45 5.20 3.72
N ILE A 119 -18.64 4.91 2.71
CA ILE A 119 -19.03 4.18 1.50
C ILE A 119 -18.05 3.03 1.29
N LYS A 120 -18.59 1.83 1.09
CA LYS A 120 -17.80 0.67 0.67
C LYS A 120 -17.77 0.61 -0.85
N THR A 121 -16.57 0.59 -1.43
CA THR A 121 -16.36 0.47 -2.88
C THR A 121 -16.52 -0.97 -3.37
N SER A 122 -16.65 -1.16 -4.67
CA SER A 122 -16.65 -2.46 -5.37
C SER A 122 -15.38 -3.27 -5.10
N ASN A 123 -14.24 -2.60 -4.92
CA ASN A 123 -12.96 -3.22 -4.60
C ASN A 123 -12.75 -3.33 -3.09
N ASP A 124 -13.81 -3.47 -2.28
CA ASP A 124 -13.76 -3.66 -0.83
C ASP A 124 -12.98 -2.61 -0.01
N ASN A 125 -12.62 -1.47 -0.60
CA ASN A 125 -12.06 -0.33 0.15
C ASN A 125 -13.20 0.47 0.79
N TRP A 126 -12.93 1.01 1.97
CA TRP A 126 -13.83 1.95 2.62
C TRP A 126 -13.36 3.38 2.39
N VAL A 127 -14.28 4.24 1.97
CA VAL A 127 -14.05 5.66 1.79
C VAL A 127 -14.94 6.41 2.76
N ALA A 128 -14.38 7.28 3.58
CA ALA A 128 -15.11 8.09 4.54
C ALA A 128 -14.85 9.58 4.31
N GLY A 129 -15.87 10.39 4.50
CA GLY A 129 -15.78 11.85 4.54
C GLY A 129 -16.46 12.38 5.80
N ARG A 130 -15.79 13.27 6.51
CA ARG A 130 -16.37 13.96 7.68
C ARG A 130 -16.14 15.45 7.57
N LEU A 131 -17.16 16.23 7.88
CA LEU A 131 -17.11 17.67 8.07
C LEU A 131 -17.59 17.98 9.49
N CYS A 132 -16.82 18.76 10.22
CA CYS A 132 -17.22 19.31 11.51
C CYS A 132 -16.54 20.66 11.70
N ASN A 133 -17.28 21.71 12.06
CA ASN A 133 -16.73 23.03 12.35
C ASN A 133 -15.80 23.59 11.25
N SER A 134 -16.21 23.48 9.98
CA SER A 134 -15.41 23.89 8.81
C SER A 134 -14.07 23.14 8.66
N ARG A 135 -13.96 21.95 9.24
CA ARG A 135 -12.83 21.04 9.10
C ARG A 135 -13.30 19.77 8.43
N GLU A 136 -12.60 19.40 7.39
CA GLU A 136 -12.92 18.24 6.58
C GLU A 136 -11.81 17.22 6.69
N ILE A 137 -12.20 15.96 6.71
CA ILE A 137 -11.29 14.84 6.58
C ILE A 137 -11.88 13.80 5.65
N TYR A 138 -11.05 13.36 4.71
CA TYR A 138 -11.35 12.29 3.78
C TYR A 138 -10.37 11.15 4.02
N ILE A 139 -10.89 9.92 4.17
CA ILE A 139 -10.12 8.75 4.59
C ILE A 139 -10.41 7.60 3.63
N VAL A 140 -9.38 6.87 3.23
CA VAL A 140 -9.49 5.60 2.50
C VAL A 140 -8.80 4.51 3.30
N LEU A 141 -9.55 3.45 3.61
CA LEU A 141 -9.09 2.27 4.32
C LEU A 141 -9.07 1.06 3.37
N ASN A 142 -8.00 0.27 3.47
CA ASN A 142 -7.81 -0.94 2.67
C ASN A 142 -8.65 -2.13 3.21
N GLN A 143 -8.98 -3.05 2.31
CA GLN A 143 -9.80 -4.27 2.35
C GLN A 143 -9.64 -5.21 3.55
N LYS A 144 -8.70 -4.98 4.47
CA LYS A 144 -8.52 -5.83 5.66
C LYS A 144 -9.70 -5.74 6.64
N LEU A 145 -10.44 -4.64 6.62
CA LEU A 145 -11.57 -4.41 7.53
C LEU A 145 -12.90 -4.70 6.84
N THR A 146 -13.54 -5.82 7.19
CA THR A 146 -14.82 -6.24 6.57
C THR A 146 -16.05 -5.77 7.33
N LYS A 147 -15.97 -5.57 8.64
CA LYS A 147 -17.10 -5.17 9.48
C LYS A 147 -17.13 -3.66 9.67
N LEU A 148 -18.32 -3.07 9.54
CA LEU A 148 -18.54 -1.63 9.69
C LEU A 148 -18.05 -1.09 11.04
N TYR A 149 -18.25 -1.85 12.13
CA TYR A 149 -17.81 -1.46 13.46
C TYR A 149 -16.29 -1.29 13.56
N ASP A 150 -15.53 -2.22 12.97
CA ASP A 150 -14.06 -2.18 12.99
C ASP A 150 -13.55 -0.98 12.18
N VAL A 151 -14.23 -0.65 11.08
CA VAL A 151 -13.92 0.51 10.23
C VAL A 151 -14.18 1.82 10.96
N ASP A 152 -15.32 1.96 11.64
CA ASP A 152 -15.63 3.19 12.38
C ASP A 152 -14.68 3.39 13.58
N SER A 153 -14.32 2.30 14.26
CA SER A 153 -13.33 2.31 15.34
C SER A 153 -11.94 2.74 14.84
N GLU A 154 -11.49 2.23 13.69
CA GLU A 154 -10.23 2.64 13.07
C GLU A 154 -10.24 4.12 12.66
N ILE A 155 -11.35 4.62 12.11
CA ILE A 155 -11.52 6.04 11.78
C ILE A 155 -11.43 6.89 13.05
N GLN A 156 -12.03 6.46 14.16
CA GLN A 156 -11.91 7.17 15.45
C GLN A 156 -10.49 7.21 15.95
N SER A 157 -9.83 6.05 15.94
CA SER A 157 -8.46 5.92 16.38
C SER A 157 -7.54 6.82 15.55
N LEU A 158 -7.70 6.85 14.22
CA LEU A 158 -6.96 7.73 13.32
C LEU A 158 -7.22 9.20 13.62
N CYS A 159 -8.49 9.59 13.79
CA CYS A 159 -8.85 10.98 14.08
C CYS A 159 -8.22 11.44 15.41
N ALA A 160 -8.33 10.62 16.45
CA ALA A 160 -7.74 10.89 17.76
C ALA A 160 -6.20 10.95 17.70
N GLN A 161 -5.56 10.05 16.96
CA GLN A 161 -4.11 9.99 16.84
C GLN A 161 -3.54 11.18 16.05
N GLU A 162 -4.14 11.51 14.90
CA GLU A 162 -3.57 12.49 13.98
C GLU A 162 -4.05 13.93 14.25
N PHE A 163 -5.20 14.09 14.90
CA PHE A 163 -5.84 15.39 15.11
C PHE A 163 -6.25 15.64 16.57
N GLY A 164 -6.04 14.68 17.48
CA GLY A 164 -6.36 14.85 18.90
C GLY A 164 -7.83 15.23 19.11
N THR A 165 -8.04 16.36 19.78
CA THR A 165 -9.36 16.92 20.12
C THR A 165 -9.99 17.79 19.02
N ILE A 166 -9.38 17.88 17.84
CA ILE A 166 -9.85 18.80 16.78
C ILE A 166 -11.19 18.35 16.17
N PHE A 167 -11.46 17.05 16.16
CA PHE A 167 -12.73 16.46 15.77
C PHE A 167 -13.44 15.95 17.03
N PHE A 168 -14.26 16.79 17.66
CA PHE A 168 -15.20 16.32 18.67
C PHE A 168 -16.50 15.85 18.01
N TYR A 169 -17.04 14.78 18.57
CA TYR A 169 -18.43 14.39 18.45
C TYR A 169 -19.29 15.37 19.25
N ASP A 170 -20.43 15.78 18.68
CA ASP A 170 -21.62 15.99 19.50
C ASP A 170 -22.22 14.62 19.83
#